data_AF-A0A957J6H2-F1
#
_entry.id   AF-A0A957J6H2-F1
#
_cell.length_a   1.000
_cell.length_b   1.000
_cell.length_c   1.000
_cell.angle_alpha   90.00
_cell.angle_beta   90.00
_cell.angle_gamma   90.00
#
_symmetry.space_group_name_H-M   'P 1'
#
loop_
_entity.id
_entity.type
_entity.pdbx_description
1 polymer ?
#
loop_
_entity_poly.entity_id
_entity_poly.type
_entity_poly.pdbx_seq_one_letter_code
_entity_poly.pdbx_strand_id
1 'polypeptide(L)' 'ILSNRAVWGAIGLTIVLQGANVYLPGLQALLKTTAPSVQEWGVIWLSALTPTLVIEIYKVVRNQ' A
#
# COMPACT_ATOMS: atom_id res chain seq x y z
N ILE A 1 16.29 3.55 1.50
CA ILE A 1 15.21 2.82 0.78
C ILE A 1 15.32 3.02 -0.73
N LEU A 2 15.37 4.27 -1.22
CA LEU A 2 15.36 4.56 -2.67
C LEU A 2 16.52 3.94 -3.48
N SER A 3 17.72 3.76 -2.90
CA SER A 3 18.86 3.11 -3.58
C SER A 3 18.79 1.58 -3.65
N ASN A 4 17.92 0.92 -2.89
CA ASN A 4 17.92 -0.55 -2.84
C ASN A 4 16.99 -1.11 -3.93
N ARG A 5 17.61 -1.60 -5.01
CA ARG A 5 16.91 -2.20 -6.16
C ARG A 5 16.09 -3.44 -5.78
N ALA A 6 16.54 -4.23 -4.82
CA ALA A 6 15.81 -5.41 -4.36
C ALA A 6 14.53 -5.03 -3.63
N VAL A 7 14.58 -3.98 -2.79
CA VAL A 7 13.39 -3.46 -2.10
C VAL A 7 12.36 -2.93 -3.09
N TRP A 8 12.79 -2.21 -4.12
CA TRP A 8 11.90 -1.75 -5.18
C TRP A 8 11.27 -2.89 -5.99
N GLY A 9 12.05 -3.94 -6.28
CA GLY A 9 11.53 -5.15 -6.91
C GLY A 9 10.46 -5.82 -6.06
N ALA A 10 10.70 -5.96 -4.75
CA ALA A 10 9.72 -6.51 -3.82
C ALA A 10 8.45 -5.67 -3.75
N ILE A 11 8.56 -4.34 -3.65
CA ILE A 11 7.41 -3.41 -3.64
C ILE A 11 6.57 -3.59 -4.90
N GLY A 12 7.20 -3.57 -6.08
CA GLY A 12 6.51 -3.76 -7.35
C GLY A 12 5.77 -5.10 -7.42
N LEU A 13 6.44 -6.18 -7.01
CA LEU A 13 5.84 -7.51 -6.96
C LEU A 13 4.64 -7.54 -6.00
N THR A 14 4.75 -6.96 -4.81
CA THR A 14 3.62 -6.89 -3.86
C THR A 14 2.45 -6.09 -4.41
N ILE A 15 2.68 -4.98 -5.13
CA ILE A 15 1.60 -4.20 -5.74
C ILE A 15 0.87 -5.03 -6.80
N VAL A 16 1.60 -5.76 -7.65
CA VAL A 16 1.02 -6.64 -8.67
C VAL A 16 0.18 -7.75 -8.03
N LEU A 17 0.73 -8.42 -7.01
CA LEU A 17 0.01 -9.48 -6.29
C LEU A 17 -1.22 -8.94 -5.56
N GLN A 18 -1.14 -7.75 -4.96
CA GLN A 18 -2.27 -7.09 -4.31
C GLN A 18 -3.36 -6.74 -5.33
N GLY A 19 -2.98 -6.21 -6.50
CA GLY A 19 -3.90 -5.95 -7.61
C GLY A 19 -4.56 -7.23 -8.11
N ALA A 20 -3.78 -8.29 -8.29
CA ALA A 20 -4.29 -9.60 -8.69
C ALA A 20 -5.33 -10.12 -7.68
N ASN A 21 -5.05 -10.00 -6.38
CA ASN A 21 -5.97 -10.42 -5.33
C ASN A 21 -7.32 -9.68 -5.40
N VAL A 22 -7.31 -8.37 -5.62
CA VAL A 22 -8.54 -7.56 -5.60
C VAL A 22 -9.26 -7.44 -6.95
N TYR A 23 -8.70 -7.96 -8.05
CA TYR A 23 -9.33 -7.90 -9.39
C TYR A 23 -9.48 -9.24 -10.10
N LEU A 24 -8.75 -10.30 -9.72
CA LEU A 24 -8.95 -11.62 -10.32
C LEU A 24 -10.09 -12.36 -9.60
N PRO A 25 -11.16 -12.75 -10.30
CA PRO A 25 -12.34 -13.34 -9.67
C PRO A 25 -12.05 -14.65 -8.93
N GLY A 26 -11.12 -15.46 -9.44
CA GLY A 26 -10.69 -16.69 -8.76
C GLY A 26 -9.98 -16.43 -7.43
N LEU A 27 -9.16 -15.38 -7.37
CA LEU A 27 -8.46 -15.00 -6.13
C LEU A 27 -9.40 -14.27 -5.16
N GLN A 28 -10.29 -13.42 -5.67
CA GLN A 28 -11.33 -12.78 -4.86
C GLN A 28 -12.19 -13.80 -4.12
N ALA A 29 -12.64 -14.86 -4.80
CA ALA A 29 -13.43 -15.91 -4.19
C ALA A 29 -12.64 -16.70 -3.13
N LEU A 30 -11.36 -16.99 -3.40
CA LEU A 30 -10.50 -17.75 -2.49
C LEU A 30 -10.13 -16.95 -1.24
N LEU A 31 -9.74 -15.69 -1.43
CA LEU A 31 -9.22 -14.79 -0.39
C LEU A 31 -10.31 -13.89 0.21
N LYS A 32 -11.56 -14.04 -0.26
CA LYS A 32 -12.74 -13.27 0.17
C LYS A 32 -12.51 -11.76 0.09
N THR A 33 -11.90 -11.32 -1.00
CA THR A 33 -11.67 -9.90 -1.26
C THR A 33 -12.70 -9.36 -2.24
N THR A 34 -12.89 -8.04 -2.22
CA THR A 34 -13.74 -7.32 -3.16
C THR A 34 -12.93 -6.24 -3.86
N ALA A 35 -13.29 -5.90 -5.09
CA ALA A 35 -12.70 -4.79 -5.80
C ALA A 35 -13.13 -3.48 -5.13
N PRO A 36 -12.20 -2.67 -4.59
CA PRO A 36 -12.55 -1.39 -4.01
C PRO A 36 -12.96 -0.40 -5.10
N SER A 37 -13.98 0.40 -4.81
CA SER A 37 -14.30 1.61 -5.58
C SER A 37 -13.17 2.64 -5.51
N VAL A 38 -13.22 3.65 -6.39
CA VAL A 38 -12.22 4.73 -6.43
C VAL A 38 -12.16 5.49 -5.09
N GLN A 39 -13.31 5.69 -4.45
CA GLN A 39 -13.41 6.34 -3.14
C GLN A 39 -12.76 5.48 -2.04
N GLU A 40 -13.02 4.18 -2.03
CA GLU A 40 -12.43 3.25 -1.06
C GLU A 40 -10.91 3.14 -1.24
N TRP A 41 -10.42 3.15 -2.49
CA TRP A 41 -8.99 3.28 -2.77
C TRP A 41 -8.39 4.55 -2.15
N GLY A 42 -9.09 5.69 -2.26
CA GLY A 42 -8.68 6.93 -1.61
C GLY A 42 -8.53 6.78 -0.09
N VAL A 43 -9.48 6.12 0.56
CA VAL A 43 -9.42 5.84 2.02
C VAL A 43 -8.26 4.92 2.37
N ILE A 44 -8.01 3.87 1.58
CA ILE A 44 -6.87 2.97 1.76
C ILE A 44 -5.54 3.74 1.69
N TRP A 45 -5.38 4.60 0.69
CA TRP A 45 -4.17 5.42 0.54
C TRP A 45 -3.98 6.39 1.71
N LEU A 46 -5.02 7.12 2.10
CA LEU A 46 -4.94 8.08 3.21
C LEU A 46 -4.63 7.37 4.54
N SER A 47 -5.29 6.25 4.81
CA SER A 47 -5.03 5.47 6.03
C SER A 47 -3.63 4.86 6.06
N ALA A 48 -3.13 4.35 4.93
CA ALA A 48 -1.78 3.82 4.83
C ALA A 48 -0.69 4.89 5.00
N LEU A 49 -0.93 6.11 4.51
CA LEU A 49 0.03 7.22 4.62
C LEU A 49 0.01 7.90 5.99
N THR A 50 -1.10 7.84 6.72
CA THR A 50 -1.26 8.48 8.04
C THR A 50 -0.11 8.16 9.02
N PRO A 51 0.24 6.89 9.30
CA PRO A 51 1.33 6.60 10.24
C PRO A 51 2.69 7.13 9.73
N THR A 52 2.96 7.06 8.43
CA THR A 52 4.18 7.64 7.85
C THR A 52 4.21 9.15 8.05
N LEU A 53 3.11 9.86 7.77
CA LEU A 53 3.01 11.29 7.98
C LEU A 53 3.22 11.68 9.45
N VAL A 54 2.62 10.94 10.39
CA VAL A 54 2.82 11.18 11.84
C VAL A 54 4.29 11.03 12.23
N ILE A 55 4.97 9.99 11.74
CA ILE A 55 6.38 9.75 12.03
C ILE A 55 7.27 10.84 11.43
N GLU A 56 7.04 11.23 10.17
CA GLU A 56 7.81 12.27 9.51
C GLU A 56 7.61 13.65 10.17
N ILE A 57 6.37 13.98 10.56
CA ILE A 57 6.09 15.20 11.35
C ILE A 57 6.84 15.15 12.69
N TYR A 58 6.81 14.02 13.39
CA TYR A 58 7.52 13.86 14.66
C TYR A 58 9.03 14.07 14.50
N LYS A 59 9.65 13.51 13.45
CA LYS A 59 11.07 13.70 13.14
C LYS A 59 11.40 15.17 12.88
N VAL A 60 10.60 15.84 12.04
CA VAL A 60 10.78 17.26 11.73
C VAL A 60 10.66 18.13 12.98
N VAL A 61 9.65 17.89 13.83
CA VAL A 61 9.46 18.63 15.09
C VAL A 61 10.59 18.36 16.09
N ARG A 62 11.13 17.13 16.09
CA ARG A 62 12.22 16.72 16.99
C ARG A 62 13.62 16.97 16.43
N ASN A 63 13.75 17.58 15.24
CA ASN A 63 15.02 17.82 14.54
C ASN A 63 15.87 16.54 14.37
N GLN A 64 15.21 15.40 14.08
CA GLN A 64 15.81 14.10 13.73
C GLN A 64 15.68 13.86 12.23
#